data_AF-A0A7J8REY6-F1
#
_entry.id   AF-A0A7J8REY6-F1
#
_cell.length_a   1.000
_cell.length_b   1.000
_cell.length_c   1.000
_cell.angle_alpha   90.00
_cell.angle_beta   90.00
_cell.angle_gamma   90.00
#
_symmetry.space_group_name_H-M   'P 1'
#
loop_
_entity.id
_entity.type
_entity.pdbx_description
1 polymer ?
#
loop_
_entity_poly.entity_id
_entity_poly.type
_entity_poly.pdbx_seq_one_letter_code
_entity_poly.pdbx_strand_id
1 'polypeptide(L)' 'MSSNMQRQVVPLSRSEKCIIGIGLERQVTLDSGVPAIANYEGKIISINTDKIILSSNEN' A
#
# COMPACT_ATOMS: atom_id res chain seq x y z
N MET A 1 15.42 -20.99 6.38
CA MET A 1 15.94 -19.71 6.92
C MET A 1 15.36 -18.48 6.23
N SER A 2 15.22 -18.46 4.88
CA SER A 2 14.74 -17.29 4.10
C SER A 2 13.39 -16.70 4.55
N SER A 3 12.36 -17.52 4.77
CA SER A 3 11.04 -17.03 5.21
C SER A 3 11.09 -16.32 6.57
N ASN A 4 11.99 -16.73 7.47
CA ASN A 4 12.14 -16.07 8.77
C ASN A 4 12.85 -14.72 8.65
N MET A 5 13.81 -14.60 7.72
CA MET A 5 14.54 -13.36 7.47
C MET A 5 13.63 -12.27 6.90
N GLN A 6 12.64 -12.63 6.08
CA GLN A 6 11.65 -11.68 5.54
C GLN A 6 10.85 -10.97 6.64
N ARG A 7 10.60 -11.64 7.77
CA ARG A 7 9.90 -11.04 8.92
C ARG A 7 10.79 -10.18 9.82
N GLN A 8 12.09 -10.14 9.57
CA GLN A 8 13.07 -9.34 10.33
C GLN A 8 13.51 -8.08 9.59
N VAL A 9 12.96 -7.84 8.39
CA VAL A 9 13.31 -6.71 7.55
C VAL A 9 12.88 -5.40 8.21
N VAL A 10 13.75 -4.40 8.13
CA VAL A 10 13.48 -3.03 8.58
C VAL A 10 13.05 -2.17 7.38
N PRO A 11 11.99 -1.34 7.49
CA PRO A 11 11.59 -0.44 6.41
C PRO A 11 12.67 0.58 6.05
N LEU A 12 12.85 0.83 4.75
CA LEU A 12 13.78 1.83 4.23
C LEU A 12 13.04 3.16 4.00
N SER A 13 13.78 4.28 4.03
CA SER A 13 13.21 5.59 3.66
C SER A 13 12.71 5.65 2.22
N ARG A 14 13.28 4.82 1.33
CA ARG A 14 12.86 4.67 -0.06
C ARG A 14 12.78 3.18 -0.37
N SER A 15 11.57 2.64 -0.32
CA SER A 15 11.31 1.24 -0.66
C SER A 15 11.28 1.03 -2.17
N GLU A 16 11.81 -0.11 -2.63
CA GLU A 16 11.77 -0.53 -4.03
C GLU A 16 11.02 -1.87 -4.14
N LYS A 17 10.37 -2.09 -5.28
CA LYS A 17 9.73 -3.38 -5.57
C LYS A 17 10.78 -4.43 -5.94
N CYS A 18 10.47 -5.70 -5.70
CA CYS A 18 11.32 -6.78 -6.22
C CYS A 18 11.34 -6.76 -7.75
N ILE A 19 12.51 -7.04 -8.34
CA ILE A 19 12.68 -7.17 -9.81
C ILE A 19 12.00 -8.45 -10.30
N ILE A 20 12.10 -9.55 -9.52
CA ILE A 20 11.50 -10.85 -9.82
C ILE A 20 10.67 -11.27 -8.61
N GLY A 21 9.35 -11.14 -8.74
CA GLY A 21 8.39 -11.50 -7.70
C GLY A 21 7.70 -12.84 -7.95
N ILE A 22 6.95 -13.30 -6.94
CA ILE A 22 6.11 -14.51 -7.01
C ILE A 22 4.65 -14.14 -7.31
N GLY A 23 4.28 -12.86 -7.19
CA GLY A 23 2.92 -12.34 -7.43
C GLY A 23 2.06 -12.22 -6.17
N LEU A 24 2.58 -12.63 -5.00
CA LEU A 24 1.89 -12.51 -3.71
C LEU A 24 2.10 -11.15 -3.04
N GLU A 25 3.01 -10.32 -3.54
CA GLU A 25 3.41 -9.05 -2.94
C GLU A 25 2.23 -8.10 -2.79
N ARG A 26 1.35 -8.05 -3.80
CA ARG A 26 0.14 -7.22 -3.77
C ARG A 26 -0.85 -7.71 -2.71
N GLN A 27 -1.11 -9.01 -2.66
CA GLN A 27 -2.07 -9.59 -1.71
C GLN A 27 -1.58 -9.38 -0.28
N VAL A 28 -0.31 -9.68 0.01
CA VAL A 28 0.30 -9.46 1.33
C VAL A 28 0.27 -7.97 1.71
N THR A 29 0.50 -7.06 0.76
CA THR A 29 0.42 -5.61 1.04
C THR A 29 -1.00 -5.19 1.42
N LEU A 30 -2.02 -5.65 0.69
CA LEU A 30 -3.42 -5.35 1.01
C LEU A 30 -3.85 -5.95 2.35
N ASP A 31 -3.52 -7.22 2.58
CA ASP A 31 -3.89 -7.94 3.80
C ASP A 31 -3.14 -7.43 5.05
N SER A 32 -1.99 -6.77 4.87
CA SER A 32 -1.22 -6.19 5.97
C SER A 32 -1.90 -4.98 6.63
N GLY A 33 -2.86 -4.33 5.95
CA GLY A 33 -3.51 -3.11 6.43
C GLY A 33 -2.61 -1.86 6.47
N VAL A 34 -1.37 -1.95 5.98
CA VAL A 34 -0.44 -0.82 5.86
C VAL A 34 -0.85 0.22 4.81
N PRO A 35 -1.31 -0.14 3.59
CA PRO A 35 -1.67 0.86 2.59
C PRO A 35 -2.99 1.57 2.96
N ALA A 36 -3.08 2.86 2.67
CA ALA A 36 -4.36 3.56 2.66
C ALA A 36 -5.20 3.09 1.46
N ILE A 37 -6.36 2.49 1.72
CA ILE A 37 -7.28 1.96 0.71
C ILE A 37 -8.50 2.89 0.63
N ALA A 38 -8.94 3.23 -0.59
CA ALA A 38 -10.18 3.96 -0.79
C ALA A 38 -11.38 3.01 -0.63
N ASN A 39 -12.30 3.35 0.27
CA ASN A 39 -13.50 2.54 0.54
C ASN A 39 -14.60 2.72 -0.53
N TYR A 40 -14.58 3.85 -1.23
CA TYR A 40 -15.60 4.23 -2.21
C TYR A 40 -14.93 4.73 -3.48
N GLU A 41 -15.64 4.59 -4.60
CA GLU A 41 -15.24 5.19 -5.86
C GLU A 41 -15.41 6.72 -5.80
N GLY A 42 -14.48 7.43 -6.42
CA GLY A 42 -14.49 8.89 -6.33
C GLY A 42 -13.33 9.55 -7.06
N LYS A 43 -13.33 10.87 -7.06
CA LYS A 43 -12.27 11.70 -7.64
C LYS A 43 -11.45 12.36 -6.53
N ILE A 44 -10.13 12.44 -6.73
CA ILE A 44 -9.25 13.17 -5.82
C ILE A 44 -9.54 14.67 -5.93
N ILE A 45 -9.87 15.30 -4.80
CA ILE A 45 -10.11 16.75 -4.70
C ILE A 45 -8.81 17.46 -4.34
N SER A 46 -8.08 16.93 -3.35
CA SER A 46 -6.84 17.53 -2.86
C SER A 46 -5.94 16.49 -2.20
N ILE A 47 -4.62 16.69 -2.31
CA ILE A 47 -3.59 15.85 -1.70
C ILE A 47 -2.70 16.75 -0.83
N ASN A 48 -2.55 16.38 0.44
CA ASN A 48 -1.58 16.94 1.38
C ASN A 48 -0.69 15.81 1.92
N THR A 49 0.42 16.15 2.57
CA THR A 49 1.32 15.16 3.21
C THR A 49 0.62 14.28 4.24
N ASP A 50 -0.40 14.82 4.91
CA ASP A 50 -1.07 14.14 6.01
C ASP A 50 -2.41 13.53 5.61
N LYS A 51 -3.02 14.02 4.53
CA LYS A 51 -4.41 13.69 4.15
C LYS A 51 -4.63 13.70 2.65
N ILE A 52 -5.45 12.75 2.19
CA ILE A 52 -5.96 12.68 0.83
C ILE A 52 -7.48 12.85 0.91
N ILE A 53 -8.05 13.81 0.18
CA ILE A 53 -9.49 14.08 0.17
C ILE A 53 -10.07 13.61 -1.17
N LEU A 54 -11.10 12.77 -1.07
CA LEU A 54 -11.82 12.19 -2.21
C LEU A 54 -13.27 12.71 -2.21
N SER A 55 -13.81 13.02 -3.38
CA SER A 55 -15.26 13.21 -3.58
C SER A 55 -15.87 11.87 -3.95
N SER A 56 -16.79 11.36 -3.15
CA SER A 56 -17.58 10.19 -3.53
C SER A 56 -18.53 10.56 -4.66
N ASN A 57 -18.63 9.72 -5.69
CA ASN A 57 -19.75 9.80 -6.64
C ASN A 57 -20.97 9.16 -5.98
N GLU A 58 -21.55 9.84 -4.99
CA GLU A 58 -22.84 9.45 -4.45
C GLU A 58 -23.91 9.69 -5.52
N ASN A 59 -24.44 8.59 -6.05
CA ASN A 59 -25.77 8.56 -6.65
C ASN A 59 -26.74 8.02 -5.59
#